data_AF-A0A821RHJ8-F1
#
_entry.id   AF-A0A821RHJ8-F1
#
_cell.length_a   1.000
_cell.length_b   1.000
_cell.length_c   1.000
_cell.angle_alpha   90.00
_cell.angle_beta   90.00
_cell.angle_gamma   90.00
#
_symmetry.space_group_name_H-M   'P 1'
#
loop_
_entity.id
_entity.type
_entity.pdbx_description
1 polymer ?
#
loop_
_entity_poly.entity_id
_entity_poly.type
_entity_poly.pdbx_seq_one_letter_code
_entity_poly.pdbx_strand_id
1 'polypeptide(L)'
;IKQLELPQCSIRGVELNIQFLALKCVNLEHNQLTNFSGLIHLPNLKILCLNYNRIESILYRPSRPRVDNRGKPIIENVDNRVVLENLEVLHLAYNNITDLIGLQLNKIPSLRSLFLQGNEITKIEGLEALRNLRELVLDKNKIRVITETSFFFQTNLVELHLEENRIRELSYFDRMIKLEKLFLGSNKVQEISEIEKLTPLICLGELSLINNPVSRKTIYRFFITYRLPQIQILDEQLITEEDRF
;
A
#
# COMPACT_ATOMS: atom_id res chain seq x y z
N ILE A 1 -13.98 -7.25 -26.04
CA ILE A 1 -14.22 -6.31 -24.92
C ILE A 1 -12.88 -6.01 -24.24
N LYS A 2 -12.59 -4.74 -23.89
CA LYS A 2 -11.32 -4.33 -23.24
C LYS A 2 -11.49 -3.95 -21.76
N GLN A 3 -12.71 -3.66 -21.35
CA GLN A 3 -13.06 -3.25 -19.98
C GLN A 3 -14.31 -4.00 -19.55
N LEU A 4 -14.35 -4.51 -18.33
CA LEU A 4 -15.51 -5.18 -17.74
C LEU A 4 -15.91 -4.44 -16.48
N GLU A 5 -17.16 -3.99 -16.42
CA GLU A 5 -17.72 -3.24 -15.30
C GLU A 5 -18.88 -4.04 -14.69
N LEU A 6 -18.70 -4.55 -13.47
CA LEU A 6 -19.71 -5.29 -12.71
C LEU A 6 -19.76 -4.86 -11.23
N PRO A 7 -19.89 -3.55 -10.93
CA PRO A 7 -20.00 -3.09 -9.55
C PRO A 7 -21.35 -3.49 -8.95
N GLN A 8 -21.40 -3.67 -7.62
CA GLN A 8 -22.66 -3.83 -6.85
C GLN A 8 -23.55 -5.02 -7.28
N CYS A 9 -22.96 -6.06 -7.86
CA CYS A 9 -23.68 -7.22 -8.39
C CYS A 9 -23.82 -8.37 -7.38
N SER A 10 -23.38 -8.20 -6.12
CA SER A 10 -23.35 -9.25 -5.09
C SER A 10 -22.58 -10.51 -5.48
N ILE A 11 -21.57 -10.37 -6.35
CA ILE A 11 -20.74 -11.46 -6.87
C ILE A 11 -19.91 -12.05 -5.73
N ARG A 12 -19.90 -13.38 -5.60
CA ARG A 12 -19.11 -14.12 -4.58
C ARG A 12 -17.89 -14.85 -5.15
N GLY A 13 -17.88 -15.06 -6.45
CA GLY A 13 -16.78 -15.67 -7.18
C GLY A 13 -16.79 -15.21 -8.63
N VAL A 14 -15.62 -15.16 -9.24
CA VAL A 14 -15.47 -14.76 -10.63
C VAL A 14 -14.62 -15.79 -11.36
N GLU A 15 -15.12 -16.29 -12.48
CA GLU A 15 -14.39 -17.19 -13.39
C GLU A 15 -14.57 -16.65 -14.81
N LEU A 16 -13.50 -16.10 -15.39
CA LEU A 16 -13.52 -15.61 -16.76
C LEU A 16 -12.75 -16.57 -17.67
N ASN A 17 -13.38 -16.94 -18.78
CA ASN A 17 -12.82 -17.88 -19.75
C ASN A 17 -11.95 -17.17 -20.82
N ILE A 18 -11.44 -17.95 -21.78
CA ILE A 18 -10.57 -17.50 -22.87
C ILE A 18 -11.18 -16.41 -23.78
N GLN A 19 -12.48 -16.13 -23.72
CA GLN A 19 -13.10 -15.08 -24.53
C GLN A 19 -12.74 -13.67 -24.02
N PHE A 20 -12.18 -13.57 -22.82
CA PHE A 20 -11.86 -12.31 -22.14
C PHE A 20 -10.37 -11.94 -22.18
N LEU A 21 -9.55 -12.63 -22.98
CA LEU A 21 -8.09 -12.39 -23.06
C LEU A 21 -7.70 -10.95 -23.46
N ALA A 22 -8.61 -10.21 -24.09
CA ALA A 22 -8.40 -8.81 -24.47
C ALA A 22 -8.70 -7.78 -23.35
N LEU A 23 -9.19 -8.23 -22.18
CA LEU A 23 -9.46 -7.35 -21.05
C LEU A 23 -8.17 -6.72 -20.52
N LYS A 24 -8.28 -5.42 -20.25
CA LYS A 24 -7.22 -4.58 -19.64
C LYS A 24 -7.66 -3.98 -18.32
N CYS A 25 -8.95 -3.74 -18.15
CA CYS A 25 -9.54 -3.21 -16.92
C CYS A 25 -10.70 -4.12 -16.49
N VAL A 26 -10.74 -4.44 -15.20
CA VAL A 26 -11.87 -5.14 -14.58
C VAL A 26 -12.26 -4.39 -13.32
N ASN A 27 -13.51 -3.94 -13.26
CA ASN A 27 -14.10 -3.35 -12.08
C ASN A 27 -15.13 -4.30 -11.47
N LEU A 28 -14.84 -4.74 -10.26
CA LEU A 28 -15.66 -5.63 -9.44
C LEU A 28 -15.90 -5.03 -8.06
N GLU A 29 -15.94 -3.70 -7.96
CA GLU A 29 -16.19 -2.99 -6.70
C GLU A 29 -17.55 -3.32 -6.08
N HIS A 30 -17.66 -3.20 -4.76
CA HIS A 30 -18.90 -3.43 -4.00
C HIS A 30 -19.51 -4.83 -4.25
N ASN A 31 -18.68 -5.86 -4.28
CA ASN A 31 -19.12 -7.25 -4.35
C ASN A 31 -18.80 -7.99 -3.05
N GLN A 32 -18.85 -9.32 -3.06
CA GLN A 32 -18.62 -10.18 -1.90
C GLN A 32 -17.49 -11.18 -2.17
N LEU A 33 -16.52 -10.80 -3.01
CA LEU A 33 -15.39 -11.64 -3.36
C LEU A 33 -14.45 -11.80 -2.15
N THR A 34 -13.97 -13.01 -1.92
CA THR A 34 -12.91 -13.30 -0.94
C THR A 34 -11.55 -13.51 -1.58
N ASN A 35 -11.53 -13.75 -2.88
CA ASN A 35 -10.34 -13.91 -3.72
C ASN A 35 -10.70 -13.59 -5.18
N PHE A 36 -9.69 -13.50 -6.03
CA PHE A 36 -9.87 -13.24 -7.47
C PHE A 36 -9.10 -14.26 -8.33
N SER A 37 -9.04 -15.51 -7.86
CA SER A 37 -8.30 -16.59 -8.50
C SER A 37 -8.75 -16.88 -9.93
N GLY A 38 -10.05 -16.73 -10.25
CA GLY A 38 -10.54 -16.94 -11.62
C GLY A 38 -10.23 -15.80 -12.60
N LEU A 39 -9.47 -14.78 -12.20
CA LEU A 39 -8.93 -13.74 -13.07
C LEU A 39 -7.46 -13.96 -13.44
N ILE A 40 -6.74 -14.86 -12.77
CA ILE A 40 -5.28 -14.98 -12.85
C ILE A 40 -4.76 -15.32 -14.25
N HIS A 41 -5.62 -15.88 -15.10
CA HIS A 41 -5.31 -16.29 -16.47
C HIS A 41 -5.42 -15.16 -17.49
N LEU A 42 -5.85 -13.96 -17.09
CA LEU A 42 -6.00 -12.82 -18.01
C LEU A 42 -4.63 -12.18 -18.28
N PRO A 43 -4.05 -12.37 -19.49
CA PRO A 43 -2.66 -11.99 -19.73
C PRO A 43 -2.48 -10.49 -19.89
N ASN A 44 -3.53 -9.76 -20.28
CA ASN A 44 -3.47 -8.33 -20.62
C ASN A 44 -4.07 -7.42 -19.54
N LEU A 45 -4.48 -7.99 -18.40
CA LEU A 45 -5.11 -7.22 -17.33
C LEU A 45 -4.08 -6.27 -16.72
N LYS A 46 -4.38 -4.97 -16.73
CA LYS A 46 -3.53 -3.89 -16.20
C LYS A 46 -4.11 -3.26 -14.95
N ILE A 47 -5.43 -3.13 -14.88
CA ILE A 47 -6.15 -2.44 -13.81
C ILE A 47 -7.21 -3.39 -13.26
N LEU A 48 -7.22 -3.57 -11.93
CA LEU A 48 -8.20 -4.37 -11.22
C LEU A 48 -8.75 -3.59 -10.04
N CYS A 49 -10.04 -3.30 -10.07
CA CYS A 49 -10.74 -2.61 -8.99
C CYS A 49 -11.57 -3.60 -8.17
N LEU A 50 -11.22 -3.76 -6.89
CA LEU A 50 -11.84 -4.69 -5.95
C LEU A 50 -12.21 -4.00 -4.63
N ASN A 51 -12.39 -2.68 -4.64
CA ASN A 51 -12.81 -1.94 -3.46
C ASN A 51 -14.13 -2.47 -2.90
N TYR A 52 -14.32 -2.39 -1.58
CA TYR A 52 -15.54 -2.83 -0.91
C TYR A 52 -15.92 -4.29 -1.21
N ASN A 53 -14.94 -5.20 -1.14
CA ASN A 53 -15.12 -6.65 -1.16
C ASN A 53 -14.70 -7.24 0.20
N ARG A 54 -14.34 -8.52 0.25
CA ARG A 54 -13.79 -9.21 1.43
C ARG A 54 -12.50 -9.95 1.07
N ILE A 55 -11.68 -9.36 0.21
CA ILE A 55 -10.49 -10.03 -0.36
C ILE A 55 -9.50 -10.37 0.74
N GLU A 56 -9.23 -11.66 0.89
CA GLU A 56 -8.23 -12.20 1.81
C GLU A 56 -6.95 -12.61 1.09
N SER A 57 -7.04 -13.01 -0.18
CA SER A 57 -5.89 -13.46 -0.98
C SER A 57 -6.12 -13.42 -2.48
N ILE A 58 -5.04 -13.38 -3.28
CA ILE A 58 -5.11 -13.52 -4.74
C ILE A 58 -5.72 -14.87 -5.11
N LEU A 59 -5.21 -15.95 -4.51
CA LEU A 59 -5.67 -17.32 -4.73
C LEU A 59 -6.69 -17.73 -3.69
N TYR A 60 -7.59 -18.65 -4.03
CA TYR A 60 -8.45 -19.27 -3.02
C TYR A 60 -7.60 -20.00 -1.98
N ARG A 61 -7.77 -19.64 -0.70
CA ARG A 61 -7.26 -20.42 0.43
C ARG A 61 -8.42 -21.21 1.03
N PRO A 62 -8.35 -22.55 1.10
CA PRO A 62 -9.35 -23.30 1.85
C PRO A 62 -9.30 -22.85 3.31
N SER A 63 -10.46 -22.55 3.90
CA SER A 63 -10.60 -21.97 5.26
C SER A 63 -10.03 -22.84 6.39
N ARG A 64 -9.54 -24.04 6.09
CA ARG A 64 -8.83 -24.92 7.03
C ARG A 64 -7.44 -25.22 6.47
N PRO A 65 -6.36 -24.85 7.18
CA PRO A 65 -5.03 -25.34 6.86
C PRO A 65 -5.08 -26.86 6.82
N ARG A 66 -4.65 -27.47 5.72
CA ARG A 66 -4.43 -28.91 5.70
C ARG A 66 -3.41 -29.21 6.78
N VAL A 67 -3.75 -30.08 7.71
CA VAL A 67 -2.85 -30.51 8.79
C VAL A 67 -2.27 -31.87 8.45
N ASP A 68 -1.01 -32.11 8.82
CA ASP A 68 -0.40 -33.43 8.73
C ASP A 68 -1.11 -34.39 9.70
N ASN A 69 -0.76 -35.68 9.64
CA ASN A 69 -1.32 -36.69 10.55
C ASN A 69 -1.03 -36.41 12.04
N ARG A 70 -0.27 -35.36 12.37
CA ARG A 70 0.08 -34.90 13.72
C ARG A 70 -0.56 -33.55 14.07
N GLY A 71 -1.50 -33.05 13.27
CA GLY A 71 -2.18 -31.77 13.52
C GLY A 71 -1.33 -30.53 13.24
N LYS A 72 -0.14 -30.66 12.65
CA LYS A 72 0.67 -29.51 12.24
C LYS A 72 0.19 -28.99 10.88
N PRO A 73 0.03 -27.67 10.70
CA PRO A 73 -0.28 -27.12 9.38
C PRO A 73 0.78 -27.58 8.38
N ILE A 74 0.34 -28.23 7.31
CA ILE A 74 1.14 -28.52 6.14
C ILE A 74 1.40 -27.16 5.50
N ILE A 75 2.66 -26.77 5.46
CA ILE A 75 3.12 -25.69 4.61
C ILE A 75 2.97 -26.22 3.19
N GLU A 76 1.80 -26.02 2.57
CA GLU A 76 1.65 -26.28 1.15
C GLU A 76 2.73 -25.45 0.45
N ASN A 77 3.56 -26.10 -0.37
CA ASN A 77 4.52 -25.41 -1.23
C ASN A 77 3.75 -24.30 -1.93
N VAL A 78 3.94 -23.06 -1.50
CA VAL A 78 3.29 -21.91 -2.09
C VAL A 78 3.88 -21.86 -3.48
N ASP A 79 3.10 -22.31 -4.46
CA ASP A 79 3.47 -22.22 -5.87
C ASP A 79 3.91 -20.78 -6.10
N ASN A 80 5.21 -20.55 -6.28
CA ASN A 80 5.78 -19.21 -6.46
C ASN A 80 5.54 -18.69 -7.88
N ARG A 81 4.67 -19.35 -8.65
CA ARG A 81 4.23 -18.90 -9.95
C ARG A 81 3.69 -17.47 -9.87
N VAL A 82 4.29 -16.64 -10.69
CA VAL A 82 3.81 -15.30 -11.02
C VAL A 82 2.52 -15.44 -11.84
N VAL A 83 1.54 -14.61 -11.52
CA VAL A 83 0.26 -14.48 -12.23
C VAL A 83 0.03 -13.02 -12.55
N LEU A 84 -0.91 -12.72 -13.46
CA LEU A 84 -1.26 -11.34 -13.82
C LEU A 84 -0.01 -10.47 -14.07
N GLU A 85 0.93 -10.98 -14.88
CA GLU A 85 2.26 -10.39 -15.09
C GLU A 85 2.24 -8.94 -15.57
N ASN A 86 1.12 -8.48 -16.12
CA ASN A 86 0.93 -7.13 -16.63
C ASN A 86 0.06 -6.25 -15.74
N LEU A 87 -0.33 -6.72 -14.55
CA LEU A 87 -1.12 -5.93 -13.61
C LEU A 87 -0.27 -4.81 -13.03
N GLU A 88 -0.68 -3.57 -13.29
CA GLU A 88 0.02 -2.36 -12.90
C GLU A 88 -0.70 -1.65 -11.75
N VAL A 89 -2.03 -1.74 -11.68
CA VAL A 89 -2.86 -1.03 -10.71
C VAL A 89 -3.84 -2.00 -10.04
N LEU A 90 -3.83 -2.00 -8.70
CA LEU A 90 -4.71 -2.83 -7.89
C LEU A 90 -5.37 -2.00 -6.79
N HIS A 91 -6.71 -1.95 -6.82
CA HIS A 91 -7.50 -1.31 -5.77
C HIS A 91 -8.12 -2.35 -4.84
N LEU A 92 -7.76 -2.30 -3.56
CA LEU A 92 -8.19 -3.19 -2.49
C LEU A 92 -8.69 -2.41 -1.26
N ALA A 93 -9.15 -1.17 -1.45
CA ALA A 93 -9.67 -0.36 -0.36
C ALA A 93 -10.91 -1.02 0.29
N TYR A 94 -11.06 -0.87 1.60
CA TYR A 94 -12.22 -1.36 2.34
C TYR A 94 -12.51 -2.87 2.16
N ASN A 95 -11.50 -3.73 2.33
CA ASN A 95 -11.59 -5.19 2.21
C ASN A 95 -11.40 -5.95 3.54
N ASN A 96 -11.30 -5.23 4.67
CA ASN A 96 -10.99 -5.79 6.00
C ASN A 96 -9.65 -6.55 6.07
N ILE A 97 -8.68 -6.19 5.22
CA ILE A 97 -7.37 -6.85 5.18
C ILE A 97 -6.59 -6.53 6.47
N THR A 98 -6.11 -7.54 7.18
CA THR A 98 -5.31 -7.37 8.41
C THR A 98 -3.82 -7.64 8.20
N ASP A 99 -3.49 -8.49 7.21
CA ASP A 99 -2.15 -8.97 6.92
C ASP A 99 -1.91 -9.03 5.41
N LEU A 100 -0.81 -8.43 4.98
CA LEU A 100 -0.39 -8.35 3.58
C LEU A 100 0.32 -9.63 3.11
N ILE A 101 0.93 -10.41 4.01
CA ILE A 101 1.52 -11.72 3.69
C ILE A 101 0.41 -12.68 3.21
N GLY A 102 -0.76 -12.61 3.86
CA GLY A 102 -1.98 -13.30 3.46
C GLY A 102 -2.37 -13.08 2.00
N LEU A 103 -2.19 -11.86 1.48
CA LEU A 103 -2.57 -11.50 0.12
C LEU A 103 -1.76 -12.21 -0.97
N GLN A 104 -0.53 -12.63 -0.67
CA GLN A 104 0.41 -13.24 -1.63
C GLN A 104 0.80 -12.31 -2.79
N LEU A 105 1.05 -11.03 -2.49
CA LEU A 105 1.44 -10.01 -3.48
C LEU A 105 2.73 -10.37 -4.25
N ASN A 106 3.53 -11.32 -3.75
CA ASN A 106 4.67 -11.89 -4.46
C ASN A 106 4.34 -12.49 -5.82
N LYS A 107 3.07 -12.81 -6.07
CA LYS A 107 2.60 -13.35 -7.35
C LYS A 107 2.38 -12.27 -8.42
N ILE A 108 2.37 -10.98 -8.08
CA ILE A 108 2.08 -9.86 -9.00
C ILE A 108 3.16 -8.76 -8.93
N PRO A 109 4.43 -9.07 -9.29
CA PRO A 109 5.59 -8.19 -9.08
C PRO A 109 5.60 -6.94 -9.98
N SER A 110 4.72 -6.85 -10.97
CA SER A 110 4.63 -5.74 -11.92
C SER A 110 3.81 -4.54 -11.44
N LEU A 111 3.23 -4.63 -10.24
CA LEU A 111 2.44 -3.54 -9.66
C LEU A 111 3.24 -2.24 -9.54
N ARG A 112 2.56 -1.15 -9.89
CA ARG A 112 3.03 0.24 -9.82
C ARG A 112 2.22 1.07 -8.84
N SER A 113 0.91 0.83 -8.75
CA SER A 113 0.02 1.50 -7.79
C SER A 113 -0.79 0.47 -7.00
N LEU A 114 -0.76 0.59 -5.68
CA LEU A 114 -1.48 -0.29 -4.76
C LEU A 114 -2.28 0.53 -3.75
N PHE A 115 -3.60 0.36 -3.77
CA PHE A 115 -4.53 1.10 -2.92
C PHE A 115 -5.13 0.17 -1.85
N LEU A 116 -4.83 0.43 -0.60
CA LEU A 116 -5.18 -0.39 0.57
C LEU A 116 -5.84 0.43 1.69
N GLN A 117 -6.39 1.61 1.36
CA GLN A 117 -7.01 2.48 2.35
C GLN A 117 -8.26 1.86 2.99
N GLY A 118 -8.51 2.19 4.26
CA GLY A 118 -9.71 1.73 4.98
C GLY A 118 -9.72 0.22 5.26
N ASN A 119 -8.54 -0.37 5.43
CA ASN A 119 -8.37 -1.76 5.86
C ASN A 119 -7.98 -1.82 7.35
N GLU A 120 -7.55 -2.98 7.81
CA GLU A 120 -7.25 -3.28 9.20
C GLU A 120 -5.78 -3.67 9.42
N ILE A 121 -4.90 -3.18 8.54
CA ILE A 121 -3.48 -3.54 8.49
C ILE A 121 -2.77 -2.99 9.72
N THR A 122 -2.00 -3.84 10.39
CA THR A 122 -1.23 -3.47 11.60
C THR A 122 0.28 -3.45 11.39
N LYS A 123 0.77 -4.19 10.38
CA LYS A 123 2.17 -4.31 10.00
C LYS A 123 2.31 -4.29 8.49
N ILE A 124 3.43 -3.73 8.02
CA ILE A 124 3.78 -3.68 6.61
C ILE A 124 4.85 -4.76 6.39
N GLU A 125 4.43 -5.93 5.93
CA GLU A 125 5.27 -7.10 5.60
C GLU A 125 4.68 -7.76 4.33
N GLY A 126 5.44 -8.48 3.51
CA GLY A 126 4.88 -9.10 2.30
C GLY A 126 4.90 -8.22 1.03
N LEU A 127 5.62 -7.09 1.05
CA LEU A 127 5.83 -6.20 -0.10
C LEU A 127 7.14 -6.46 -0.85
N GLU A 128 7.94 -7.47 -0.48
CA GLU A 128 9.34 -7.65 -0.90
C GLU A 128 9.49 -7.84 -2.42
N ALA A 129 8.46 -8.40 -3.06
CA ALA A 129 8.41 -8.62 -4.50
C ALA A 129 7.97 -7.38 -5.31
N LEU A 130 7.32 -6.40 -4.67
CA LEU A 130 6.75 -5.22 -5.34
C LEU A 130 7.81 -4.13 -5.54
N ARG A 131 8.87 -4.46 -6.26
CA ARG A 131 10.03 -3.56 -6.49
C ARG A 131 9.74 -2.42 -7.46
N ASN A 132 8.68 -2.55 -8.25
CA ASN A 132 8.26 -1.56 -9.25
C ASN A 132 7.22 -0.57 -8.71
N LEU A 133 6.84 -0.72 -7.44
CA LEU A 133 5.81 0.11 -6.82
C LEU A 133 6.26 1.57 -6.79
N ARG A 134 5.38 2.46 -7.25
CA ARG A 134 5.56 3.92 -7.32
C ARG A 134 4.61 4.64 -6.39
N GLU A 135 3.43 4.09 -6.19
CA GLU A 135 2.38 4.67 -5.37
C GLU A 135 1.82 3.61 -4.43
N LEU A 136 1.78 3.93 -3.15
CA LEU A 136 1.22 3.07 -2.11
C LEU A 136 0.33 3.88 -1.18
N VAL A 137 -0.95 3.50 -1.13
CA VAL A 137 -1.93 4.16 -0.27
C VAL A 137 -2.35 3.22 0.86
N LEU A 138 -1.98 3.56 2.09
CA LEU A 138 -2.24 2.78 3.31
C LEU A 138 -3.05 3.59 4.35
N ASP A 139 -3.75 4.63 3.91
CA ASP A 139 -4.54 5.49 4.80
C ASP A 139 -5.60 4.72 5.57
N LYS A 140 -6.00 5.23 6.74
CA LYS A 140 -7.10 4.67 7.53
C LYS A 140 -6.90 3.18 7.85
N ASN A 141 -5.68 2.84 8.27
CA ASN A 141 -5.32 1.51 8.77
C ASN A 141 -4.96 1.58 10.27
N LYS A 142 -4.37 0.52 10.82
CA LYS A 142 -4.00 0.42 12.24
C LYS A 142 -2.48 0.27 12.44
N ILE A 143 -1.68 0.78 11.49
CA ILE A 143 -0.22 0.66 11.48
C ILE A 143 0.36 1.48 12.63
N ARG A 144 1.21 0.85 13.45
CA ARG A 144 1.82 1.47 14.65
C ARG A 144 3.32 1.64 14.54
N VAL A 145 3.98 0.68 13.89
CA VAL A 145 5.43 0.57 13.85
C VAL A 145 5.82 0.26 12.41
N ILE A 146 6.84 0.96 11.94
CA ILE A 146 7.53 0.68 10.69
C ILE A 146 8.82 -0.02 11.09
N THR A 147 9.10 -1.17 10.45
CA THR A 147 10.29 -1.97 10.72
C THR A 147 11.29 -1.81 9.58
N GLU A 148 12.53 -2.25 9.79
CA GLU A 148 13.57 -2.26 8.76
C GLU A 148 13.14 -2.99 7.48
N THR A 149 12.26 -3.99 7.61
CA THR A 149 11.75 -4.79 6.48
C THR A 149 10.57 -4.17 5.76
N SER A 150 9.86 -3.19 6.35
CA SER A 150 8.57 -2.69 5.82
C SER A 150 8.66 -2.11 4.41
N PHE A 151 9.73 -1.35 4.13
CA PHE A 151 9.94 -0.67 2.84
C PHE A 151 11.31 -0.98 2.22
N PHE A 152 12.00 -2.02 2.70
CA PHE A 152 13.38 -2.32 2.35
C PHE A 152 13.61 -2.41 0.83
N PHE A 153 12.64 -2.93 0.10
CA PHE A 153 12.72 -3.15 -1.36
C PHE A 153 12.01 -2.08 -2.20
N GLN A 154 11.34 -1.10 -1.58
CA GLN A 154 10.49 -0.09 -2.22
C GLN A 154 11.31 1.14 -2.69
N THR A 155 12.48 0.92 -3.30
CA THR A 155 13.39 2.01 -3.72
C THR A 155 12.87 2.84 -4.90
N ASN A 156 11.81 2.40 -5.56
CA ASN A 156 11.15 3.11 -6.67
C ASN A 156 9.88 3.88 -6.25
N LEU A 157 9.53 3.86 -4.97
CA LEU A 157 8.34 4.55 -4.47
C LEU A 157 8.51 6.07 -4.61
N VAL A 158 7.48 6.72 -5.14
CA VAL A 158 7.40 8.17 -5.41
C VAL A 158 6.40 8.81 -4.47
N GLU A 159 5.29 8.12 -4.19
CA GLU A 159 4.18 8.63 -3.40
C GLU A 159 3.74 7.60 -2.36
N LEU A 160 3.72 7.99 -1.09
CA LEU A 160 3.35 7.15 0.04
C LEU A 160 2.34 7.86 0.93
N HIS A 161 1.16 7.26 1.08
CA HIS A 161 0.11 7.73 1.97
C HIS A 161 -0.04 6.79 3.16
N LEU A 162 0.09 7.34 4.36
CA LEU A 162 0.02 6.68 5.65
C LEU A 162 -0.87 7.45 6.63
N GLU A 163 -1.80 8.26 6.13
CA GLU A 163 -2.67 9.09 6.95
C GLU A 163 -3.63 8.26 7.81
N GLU A 164 -4.10 8.85 8.91
CA GLU A 164 -5.08 8.24 9.82
C GLU A 164 -4.63 6.84 10.33
N ASN A 165 -3.34 6.69 10.59
CA ASN A 165 -2.75 5.52 11.24
C ASN A 165 -2.38 5.83 12.71
N ARG A 166 -1.47 5.04 13.30
CA ARG A 166 -1.04 5.16 14.70
C ARG A 166 0.49 5.20 14.82
N ILE A 167 1.16 5.68 13.78
CA ILE A 167 2.62 5.74 13.67
C ILE A 167 3.16 6.78 14.66
N ARG A 168 4.20 6.40 15.40
CA ARG A 168 4.91 7.30 16.33
C ARG A 168 6.32 7.64 15.87
N GLU A 169 6.97 6.69 15.19
CA GLU A 169 8.37 6.77 14.81
C GLU A 169 8.51 6.79 13.29
N LEU A 170 9.42 7.62 12.80
CA LEU A 170 9.68 7.81 11.36
C LEU A 170 11.01 7.18 10.93
N SER A 171 11.38 6.08 11.58
CA SER A 171 12.55 5.27 11.24
C SER A 171 12.31 4.45 9.96
N TYR A 172 13.39 4.09 9.26
CA TYR A 172 13.39 3.15 8.11
C TYR A 172 12.76 3.65 6.80
N PHE A 173 12.73 4.97 6.59
CA PHE A 173 12.35 5.56 5.29
C PHE A 173 13.57 5.75 4.36
N ASP A 174 14.79 5.60 4.85
CA ASP A 174 16.06 5.96 4.21
C ASP A 174 16.33 5.29 2.85
N ARG A 175 15.66 4.17 2.56
CA ARG A 175 15.80 3.45 1.28
C ARG A 175 14.94 4.04 0.15
N MET A 176 13.90 4.81 0.46
CA MET A 176 12.97 5.37 -0.52
C MET A 176 13.52 6.66 -1.13
N ILE A 177 14.70 6.57 -1.75
CA ILE A 177 15.45 7.72 -2.27
C ILE A 177 14.76 8.49 -3.41
N LYS A 178 13.71 7.92 -4.01
CA LYS A 178 12.89 8.56 -5.06
C LYS A 178 11.56 9.10 -4.54
N LEU A 179 11.32 9.03 -3.22
CA LEU A 179 10.06 9.48 -2.63
C LEU A 179 9.97 11.00 -2.77
N GLU A 180 8.92 11.46 -3.44
CA GLU A 180 8.62 12.87 -3.66
C GLU A 180 7.53 13.37 -2.73
N LYS A 181 6.60 12.48 -2.34
CA LYS A 181 5.45 12.82 -1.48
C LYS A 181 5.25 11.82 -0.36
N LEU A 182 5.12 12.34 0.86
CA LEU A 182 4.88 11.56 2.06
C LEU A 182 3.76 12.17 2.90
N PHE A 183 2.65 11.45 2.99
CA PHE A 183 1.48 11.89 3.75
C PHE A 183 1.36 11.07 5.04
N LEU A 184 1.56 11.74 6.18
CA LEU A 184 1.55 11.17 7.53
C LEU A 184 0.50 11.86 8.43
N GLY A 185 -0.48 12.53 7.82
CA GLY A 185 -1.57 13.21 8.52
C GLY A 185 -2.26 12.33 9.56
N SER A 186 -2.72 12.93 10.66
CA SER A 186 -3.51 12.27 11.71
C SER A 186 -2.87 11.01 12.34
N ASN A 187 -1.55 11.01 12.52
CA ASN A 187 -0.80 9.96 13.22
C ASN A 187 -0.52 10.33 14.69
N LYS A 188 0.55 9.78 15.28
CA LYS A 188 0.97 9.98 16.67
C LYS A 188 2.45 10.39 16.78
N VAL A 189 3.00 11.03 15.74
CA VAL A 189 4.38 11.55 15.74
C VAL A 189 4.47 12.73 16.70
N GLN A 190 5.27 12.58 17.75
CA GLN A 190 5.33 13.57 18.82
C GLN A 190 6.58 14.41 18.81
N GLU A 191 7.74 13.81 18.57
CA GLU A 191 9.02 14.49 18.75
C GLU A 191 9.59 15.01 17.43
N ILE A 192 10.25 16.17 17.51
CA ILE A 192 10.92 16.81 16.37
C ILE A 192 12.08 15.93 15.87
N SER A 193 12.74 15.18 16.75
CA SER A 193 13.80 14.24 16.39
C SER A 193 13.34 13.16 15.40
N GLU A 194 12.04 12.84 15.35
CA GLU A 194 11.51 11.91 14.35
C GLU A 194 11.56 12.51 12.94
N ILE A 195 11.41 13.82 12.82
CA ILE A 195 11.47 14.52 11.53
C ILE A 195 12.92 14.49 10.98
N GLU A 196 13.94 14.55 11.85
CA GLU A 196 15.35 14.43 11.42
C GLU A 196 15.65 13.11 10.69
N LYS A 197 14.90 12.05 11.00
CA LYS A 197 15.07 10.74 10.35
C LYS A 197 14.66 10.75 8.88
N LEU A 198 13.90 11.77 8.44
CA LEU A 198 13.52 11.97 7.05
C LEU A 198 14.60 12.70 6.22
N THR A 199 15.69 13.16 6.84
CA THR A 199 16.79 13.84 6.12
C THR A 199 17.41 13.07 4.95
N PRO A 200 17.47 11.71 4.94
CA PRO A 200 17.97 10.97 3.77
C PRO A 200 17.06 11.04 2.53
N LEU A 201 15.79 11.47 2.68
CA LEU A 201 14.83 11.57 1.59
C LEU A 201 15.07 12.86 0.77
N ILE A 202 16.11 12.83 -0.04
CA ILE A 202 16.58 14.00 -0.80
C ILE A 202 15.60 14.51 -1.86
N CYS A 203 14.71 13.64 -2.36
CA CYS A 203 13.70 13.98 -3.36
C CYS A 203 12.36 14.43 -2.77
N LEU A 204 12.21 14.38 -1.43
CA LEU A 204 10.94 14.67 -0.78
C LEU A 204 10.59 16.15 -0.93
N GLY A 205 9.59 16.44 -1.75
CA GLY A 205 9.11 17.80 -2.02
C GLY A 205 7.83 18.14 -1.25
N GLU A 206 7.01 17.14 -0.94
CA GLU A 206 5.74 17.31 -0.25
C GLU A 206 5.67 16.42 0.99
N LEU A 207 5.42 17.04 2.15
CA LEU A 207 5.28 16.37 3.43
C LEU A 207 4.02 16.86 4.14
N SER A 208 3.17 15.94 4.58
CA SER A 208 2.05 16.23 5.47
C SER A 208 2.25 15.51 6.79
N LEU A 209 2.26 16.26 7.89
CA LEU A 209 2.23 15.78 9.27
C LEU A 209 1.07 16.45 10.04
N ILE A 210 0.08 17.00 9.32
CA ILE A 210 -1.11 17.62 9.90
C ILE A 210 -1.74 16.70 10.96
N ASN A 211 -2.30 17.28 12.01
CA ASN A 211 -2.92 16.52 13.11
C ASN A 211 -2.01 15.51 13.85
N ASN A 212 -0.68 15.64 13.75
CA ASN A 212 0.25 14.98 14.68
C ASN A 212 0.57 15.89 15.88
N PRO A 213 0.90 15.33 17.07
CA PRO A 213 1.32 16.16 18.19
C PRO A 213 2.53 17.07 17.87
N VAL A 214 3.44 16.64 16.99
CA VAL A 214 4.62 17.42 16.58
C VAL A 214 4.24 18.72 15.85
N SER A 215 3.17 18.73 15.06
CA SER A 215 2.79 19.90 14.25
C SER A 215 2.27 21.08 15.08
N ARG A 216 1.97 20.86 16.36
CA ARG A 216 1.55 21.90 17.31
C ARG A 216 2.71 22.63 17.98
N LYS A 217 3.95 22.17 17.80
CA LYS A 217 5.12 22.80 18.40
C LYS A 217 5.47 24.08 17.64
N THR A 218 5.75 25.18 18.33
CA THR A 218 6.06 26.48 17.70
C THR A 218 7.23 26.41 16.74
N ILE A 219 8.23 25.57 17.01
CA ILE A 219 9.42 25.39 16.17
C ILE A 219 9.20 24.48 14.96
N TYR A 220 8.03 23.83 14.84
CA TYR A 220 7.80 22.75 13.87
C TYR A 220 8.09 23.16 12.43
N ARG A 221 7.47 24.25 11.97
CA ARG A 221 7.61 24.73 10.59
C ARG A 221 9.04 25.20 10.30
N PHE A 222 9.60 26.04 11.18
CA PHE A 222 10.98 26.52 11.08
C PHE A 222 11.99 25.37 11.07
N PHE A 223 11.76 24.34 11.88
CA PHE A 223 12.63 23.19 11.93
C PHE A 223 12.64 22.43 10.60
N ILE A 224 11.47 22.19 10.00
CA ILE A 224 11.38 21.52 8.69
C ILE A 224 12.04 22.37 7.61
N THR A 225 11.76 23.66 7.56
CA THR A 225 12.33 24.54 6.52
C THR A 225 13.86 24.62 6.61
N TYR A 226 14.41 24.57 7.83
CA TYR A 226 15.85 24.57 8.05
C TYR A 226 16.52 23.20 7.85
N ARG A 227 15.91 22.10 8.33
CA ARG A 227 16.52 20.75 8.29
C ARG A 227 16.20 19.95 7.04
N LEU A 228 15.07 20.23 6.40
CA LEU A 228 14.59 19.58 5.19
C LEU A 228 14.34 20.65 4.10
N PRO A 229 15.40 21.35 3.64
CA PRO A 229 15.25 22.45 2.68
C PRO A 229 14.73 22.03 1.31
N GLN A 230 14.70 20.71 1.02
CA GLN A 230 14.10 20.14 -0.18
C GLN A 230 12.56 20.23 -0.19
N ILE A 231 11.92 20.38 0.96
CA ILE A 231 10.46 20.46 1.07
C ILE A 231 9.98 21.77 0.45
N GLN A 232 8.98 21.65 -0.41
CA GLN A 232 8.30 22.74 -1.11
C GLN A 232 6.87 22.92 -0.59
N ILE A 233 6.20 21.83 -0.23
CA ILE A 233 4.84 21.82 0.31
C ILE A 233 4.87 21.13 1.67
N LEU A 234 4.40 21.83 2.71
CA LEU A 234 4.26 21.33 4.06
C LEU A 234 2.82 21.54 4.54
N ASP A 235 2.16 20.46 4.95
CA ASP A 235 0.77 20.49 5.46
C ASP A 235 -0.18 21.26 4.52
N GLU A 236 -0.13 20.92 3.22
CA GLU A 236 -0.91 21.55 2.14
C GLU A 236 -0.56 23.03 1.85
N GLN A 237 0.46 23.59 2.52
CA GLN A 237 0.90 24.97 2.35
C GLN A 237 2.27 25.02 1.68
N LEU A 238 2.42 25.92 0.71
CA LEU A 238 3.72 26.22 0.11
C LEU A 238 4.68 26.78 1.18
N ILE A 239 5.92 26.30 1.16
CA ILE A 239 7.02 26.93 1.89
C ILE A 239 7.50 28.12 1.08
N THR A 240 7.43 29.30 1.69
CA THR A 240 7.89 30.55 1.09
C THR A 240 9.35 30.83 1.48
N GLU A 241 9.99 31.79 0.82
CA GLU A 241 11.33 32.24 1.22
C GLU A 241 11.34 32.80 2.65
N GLU A 242 10.27 33.47 3.09
CA GLU A 242 10.16 34.00 4.46
C GLU A 242 10.21 32.90 5.54
N ASP A 243 9.77 31.68 5.22
CA ASP A 243 9.85 30.54 6.15
C ASP A 243 11.28 30.01 6.33
N ARG A 244 12.23 30.44 5.50
CA ARG A 244 13.63 29.96 5.46
C ARG A 244 14.62 30.93 6.13
N PHE A 245 14.18 32.12 6.56
CA PHE A 245 14.99 33.16 7.22
C PHE A 245 14.51 33.43 8.64
#